data_AF-A0A821IMW4-F1
#
_entry.id   AF-A0A821IMW4-F1
#
_cell.length_a   1.000
_cell.length_b   1.000
_cell.length_c   1.000
_cell.angle_alpha   90.00
_cell.angle_beta   90.00
_cell.angle_gamma   90.00
#
_symmetry.space_group_name_H-M   'P 1'
#
loop_
_entity.id
_entity.type
_entity.pdbx_description
1 polymer ?
#
loop_
_entity_poly.entity_id
_entity_poly.type
_entity_poly.pdbx_seq_one_letter_code
_entity_poly.pdbx_strand_id
1 'polypeptide(L)'
;VFNPITSSNSRADLLTSGVTWQFLDYCQRQPECSKNFLPDLPAPMMLHKILKQLKSNKQKCIKKYFSQYKLTPNKLRNVFLDLVNDGTRYMDRTIVPAVIYRLNRCNLDDVTVLTYFFNHTATTAASEYPILLFSRALAYNIGQSEMWLAVNETEIDEQTFNDWHASTIMSLNYAPNYFKLRSRWPKYPLDKYYGKFAEEAPVLMLSGQLDPATVFEQASHLASITSKTRKFYAIPLAGHV
;
A
#
# COMPACT_ATOMS: atom_id res chain seq x y z
N VAL A 1 -2.69 -27.60 -7.33
CA VAL A 1 -2.87 -27.15 -5.92
C VAL A 1 -2.24 -25.77 -5.83
N PHE A 2 -3.06 -24.71 -5.83
CA PHE A 2 -2.60 -23.34 -5.69
C PHE A 2 -2.11 -23.16 -4.24
N ASN A 3 -0.84 -22.77 -4.05
CA ASN A 3 -0.29 -22.53 -2.71
C ASN A 3 -0.78 -21.15 -2.25
N PRO A 4 -1.67 -21.04 -1.24
CA PRO A 4 -2.40 -19.81 -0.98
C PRO A 4 -1.64 -18.80 -0.12
N ILE A 5 -0.43 -19.13 0.32
CA ILE A 5 0.45 -18.18 1.00
C ILE A 5 1.21 -17.39 -0.08
N THR A 6 0.47 -16.66 -0.93
CA THR A 6 1.05 -15.65 -1.83
C THR A 6 0.96 -14.26 -1.21
N SER A 7 1.21 -14.17 0.10
CA SER A 7 1.80 -12.99 0.73
C SER A 7 3.28 -12.88 0.36
N SER A 8 3.62 -13.09 -0.92
CA SER A 8 4.97 -12.91 -1.37
C SER A 8 5.25 -11.42 -1.40
N ASN A 9 6.36 -11.00 -0.82
CA ASN A 9 6.85 -9.63 -0.99
C ASN A 9 6.95 -9.24 -2.48
N SER A 10 7.04 -10.22 -3.39
CA SER A 10 7.01 -10.01 -4.83
C SER A 10 5.70 -9.38 -5.35
N ARG A 11 4.55 -9.60 -4.70
CA ARG A 11 3.25 -9.01 -5.11
C ARG A 11 2.67 -8.00 -4.13
N ALA A 12 3.36 -7.73 -3.01
CA ALA A 12 2.88 -6.82 -1.97
C ALA A 12 2.43 -5.47 -2.54
N ASP A 13 3.24 -4.83 -3.40
CA ASP A 13 2.90 -3.53 -4.00
C ASP A 13 1.62 -3.59 -4.85
N LEU A 14 1.36 -4.68 -5.57
CA LEU A 14 0.14 -4.86 -6.36
C LEU A 14 -1.09 -5.07 -5.48
N LEU A 15 -0.96 -5.90 -4.44
CA LEU A 15 -2.04 -6.20 -3.50
C LEU A 15 -2.44 -4.94 -2.73
N THR A 16 -1.46 -4.23 -2.16
CA THR A 16 -1.65 -2.92 -1.53
C THR A 16 -2.27 -1.91 -2.50
N SER A 17 -1.80 -1.87 -3.76
CA SER A 17 -2.40 -0.98 -4.76
C SER A 17 -3.83 -1.36 -5.11
N GLY A 18 -4.18 -2.64 -5.07
CA GLY A 18 -5.54 -3.12 -5.29
C GLY A 18 -6.50 -2.63 -4.20
N VAL A 19 -6.11 -2.77 -2.93
CA VAL A 19 -6.92 -2.27 -1.80
C VAL A 19 -7.06 -0.75 -1.81
N THR A 20 -5.97 -0.03 -2.08
CA THR A 20 -6.02 1.44 -2.16
C THR A 20 -6.81 1.94 -3.37
N TRP A 21 -6.88 1.16 -4.45
CA TRP A 21 -7.80 1.39 -5.56
C TRP A 21 -9.25 1.24 -5.11
N GLN A 22 -9.59 0.15 -4.42
CA GLN A 22 -10.92 -0.05 -3.86
C GLN A 22 -11.30 1.09 -2.90
N PHE A 23 -10.38 1.51 -2.02
CA PHE A 23 -10.56 2.66 -1.13
C PHE A 23 -10.94 3.94 -1.89
N LEU A 24 -10.21 4.28 -2.97
CA LEU A 24 -10.55 5.45 -3.78
C LEU A 24 -11.82 5.26 -4.61
N ASP A 25 -12.15 4.03 -5.00
CA ASP A 25 -13.40 3.72 -5.70
C ASP A 25 -14.63 3.99 -4.80
N TYR A 26 -14.53 3.77 -3.49
CA TYR A 26 -15.58 4.14 -2.54
C TYR A 26 -15.94 5.63 -2.57
N CYS A 27 -15.02 6.52 -2.96
CA CYS A 27 -15.33 7.93 -3.19
C CYS A 27 -16.46 8.13 -4.20
N GLN A 28 -16.56 7.28 -5.23
CA GLN A 28 -17.62 7.39 -6.24
C GLN A 28 -19.02 7.14 -5.66
N ARG A 29 -19.09 6.35 -4.58
CA ARG A 29 -20.34 6.00 -3.90
C ARG A 29 -20.77 7.04 -2.87
N GLN A 30 -19.95 8.06 -2.61
CA GLN A 30 -20.20 9.12 -1.65
C GLN A 30 -20.47 10.44 -2.39
N PRO A 31 -21.70 11.00 -2.36
CA PRO A 31 -22.06 12.21 -3.11
C PRO A 31 -21.13 13.41 -2.84
N GLU A 32 -20.67 13.56 -1.60
CA GLU A 32 -19.77 14.64 -1.17
C GLU A 32 -18.38 14.54 -1.82
N CYS A 33 -17.94 13.31 -2.11
CA CYS A 33 -16.66 13.03 -2.74
C CYS A 33 -16.80 13.04 -4.27
N SER A 34 -17.75 12.26 -4.80
CA SER A 34 -17.94 12.02 -6.24
C SER A 34 -18.23 13.30 -7.02
N LYS A 35 -18.91 14.29 -6.45
CA LYS A 35 -19.17 15.60 -7.12
C LYS A 35 -17.91 16.35 -7.56
N ASN A 36 -16.75 16.03 -7.00
CA ASN A 36 -15.47 16.63 -7.37
C ASN A 36 -14.72 15.87 -8.47
N PHE A 37 -15.20 14.68 -8.86
CA PHE A 37 -14.57 13.83 -9.86
C PHE A 37 -15.51 13.64 -11.05
N LEU A 38 -14.96 13.67 -12.26
CA LEU A 38 -15.74 13.37 -13.45
C LEU A 38 -15.96 11.86 -13.55
N PRO A 39 -17.08 11.38 -14.13
CA PRO A 39 -17.33 9.96 -14.31
C PRO A 39 -16.22 9.23 -15.10
N ASP A 40 -15.60 9.91 -16.07
CA ASP A 40 -14.49 9.39 -16.89
C ASP A 40 -13.10 9.62 -16.25
N LEU A 41 -13.04 10.37 -15.15
CA LEU A 41 -11.81 10.61 -14.39
C LEU A 41 -12.08 10.49 -12.88
N PRO A 42 -12.45 9.29 -12.40
CA PRO A 42 -12.65 9.07 -10.98
C PRO A 42 -11.35 9.19 -10.19
N ALA A 43 -11.45 9.31 -8.87
CA ALA A 43 -10.31 9.50 -7.96
C ALA A 43 -9.09 8.60 -8.25
N PRO A 44 -9.20 7.27 -8.41
CA PRO A 44 -8.04 6.42 -8.68
C PRO A 44 -7.38 6.71 -10.04
N MET A 45 -8.19 6.99 -11.08
CA MET A 45 -7.66 7.36 -12.40
C MET A 45 -7.01 8.76 -12.40
N MET A 46 -7.56 9.69 -11.64
CA MET A 46 -6.97 11.02 -11.44
C MET A 46 -5.60 10.90 -10.77
N LEU A 47 -5.46 10.07 -9.73
CA LEU A 47 -4.18 9.81 -9.09
C LEU A 47 -3.18 9.17 -10.07
N HIS A 48 -3.60 8.15 -10.84
CA HIS A 48 -2.75 7.54 -11.86
C HIS A 48 -2.25 8.57 -12.89
N LYS A 49 -3.14 9.46 -13.36
CA LYS A 49 -2.79 10.58 -14.26
C LYS A 49 -1.74 11.51 -13.62
N ILE A 50 -1.91 11.91 -12.36
CA ILE A 50 -0.96 12.76 -11.63
C ILE A 50 0.40 12.08 -11.53
N LEU A 51 0.46 10.79 -11.18
CA LEU A 51 1.71 10.03 -11.08
C LEU A 51 2.45 9.94 -12.42
N LYS A 52 1.72 9.71 -13.52
CA LYS A 52 2.27 9.71 -14.89
C LYS A 52 2.81 11.07 -15.30
N GLN A 53 2.10 12.15 -14.95
CA GLN A 53 2.55 13.52 -15.17
C GLN A 53 3.79 13.87 -14.34
N LEU A 54 3.89 13.37 -13.11
CA LEU A 54 5.09 13.53 -12.28
C LEU A 54 6.30 12.81 -12.88
N LYS A 55 6.13 11.55 -13.29
CA LYS A 55 7.20 10.76 -13.94
C LYS A 55 7.75 11.45 -15.19
N SER A 56 6.88 12.12 -15.95
CA SER A 56 7.24 12.83 -17.18
C SER A 56 7.56 14.32 -16.99
N ASN A 57 7.63 14.82 -15.74
CA ASN A 57 7.86 16.23 -15.41
C ASN A 57 6.83 17.21 -16.06
N LYS A 58 5.60 16.73 -16.27
CA LYS A 58 4.47 17.47 -16.88
C LYS A 58 3.41 17.91 -15.86
N GLN A 59 3.55 17.56 -14.58
CA GLN A 59 2.61 17.98 -13.53
C GLN A 59 2.84 19.48 -13.23
N LYS A 60 1.94 20.33 -13.73
CA LYS A 60 2.07 21.80 -13.67
C LYS A 60 2.06 22.36 -12.25
N CYS A 61 1.19 21.83 -11.39
CA CYS A 61 1.02 22.31 -10.01
C CYS A 61 2.30 22.12 -9.19
N ILE A 62 2.82 20.90 -9.22
CA ILE A 62 4.02 20.50 -8.49
C ILE A 62 5.24 21.21 -9.04
N LYS A 63 5.37 21.30 -10.37
CA LYS A 63 6.47 22.03 -11.00
C LYS A 63 6.47 23.52 -10.63
N LYS A 64 5.29 24.14 -10.53
CA LYS A 64 5.16 25.59 -10.29
C LYS A 64 5.28 25.96 -8.81
N TYR A 65 4.66 25.21 -7.91
CA TYR A 65 4.49 25.63 -6.50
C TYR A 65 5.14 24.70 -5.46
N PHE A 66 5.50 23.47 -5.85
CA PHE A 66 5.92 22.42 -4.90
C PHE A 66 7.27 21.78 -5.26
N SER A 67 8.11 22.47 -6.04
CA SER A 67 9.42 21.96 -6.46
C SER A 67 10.38 21.75 -5.28
N GLN A 68 10.25 22.57 -4.22
CA GLN A 68 11.01 22.48 -2.98
C GLN A 68 10.86 21.14 -2.26
N TYR A 69 9.70 20.47 -2.38
CA TYR A 69 9.45 19.18 -1.75
C TYR A 69 10.07 18.00 -2.52
N LYS A 70 10.61 18.25 -3.73
CA LYS A 70 11.22 17.23 -4.60
C LYS A 70 10.34 15.99 -4.71
N LEU A 71 9.03 16.19 -4.96
CA LEU A 71 8.04 15.13 -5.06
C LEU A 71 8.35 14.25 -6.26
N THR A 72 8.40 12.94 -6.03
CA THR A 72 8.51 11.92 -7.08
C THR A 72 7.23 11.07 -7.05
N PRO A 73 6.94 10.29 -8.11
CA PRO A 73 5.82 9.34 -8.06
C PRO A 73 5.90 8.41 -6.84
N ASN A 74 7.09 7.90 -6.49
CA ASN A 74 7.25 7.01 -5.34
C ASN A 74 7.02 7.73 -4.00
N LYS A 75 7.53 8.95 -3.83
CA LYS A 75 7.23 9.73 -2.61
C LYS A 75 5.73 9.96 -2.45
N LEU A 76 5.03 10.29 -3.54
CA LEU A 76 3.59 10.55 -3.48
C LEU A 76 2.78 9.27 -3.20
N ARG A 77 3.17 8.14 -3.79
CA ARG A 77 2.58 6.82 -3.47
C ARG A 77 2.72 6.49 -2.00
N ASN A 78 3.92 6.65 -1.44
CA ASN A 78 4.19 6.35 -0.03
C ASN A 78 3.37 7.26 0.89
N VAL A 79 3.37 8.59 0.65
CA VAL A 79 2.59 9.53 1.46
C VAL A 79 1.10 9.17 1.49
N PHE A 80 0.50 8.83 0.34
CA PHE A 80 -0.91 8.44 0.34
C PHE A 80 -1.15 7.07 0.97
N LEU A 81 -0.23 6.13 0.81
CA LEU A 81 -0.35 4.84 1.46
C LEU A 81 -0.25 4.97 2.99
N ASP A 82 0.69 5.77 3.50
CA ASP A 82 0.83 6.00 4.94
C ASP A 82 -0.48 6.53 5.53
N LEU A 83 -1.15 7.47 4.85
CA LEU A 83 -2.45 8.00 5.27
C LEU A 83 -3.57 6.95 5.24
N VAL A 84 -3.55 6.01 4.30
CA VAL A 84 -4.55 4.93 4.20
C VAL A 84 -4.27 3.82 5.22
N ASN A 85 -3.00 3.56 5.52
CA ASN A 85 -2.55 2.48 6.38
C ASN A 85 -2.57 2.83 7.88
N ASP A 86 -2.52 4.11 8.25
CA ASP A 86 -2.53 4.53 9.65
C ASP A 86 -3.89 4.24 10.32
N GLY A 87 -3.98 3.05 10.93
CA GLY A 87 -5.13 2.61 11.74
C GLY A 87 -5.29 3.38 13.05
N THR A 88 -4.30 4.18 13.48
CA THR A 88 -4.41 5.00 14.69
C THR A 88 -5.00 6.38 14.41
N ARG A 89 -4.95 6.84 13.15
CA ARG A 89 -5.43 8.14 12.70
C ARG A 89 -6.45 7.98 11.58
N TYR A 90 -7.55 7.26 11.82
CA TYR A 90 -8.64 7.01 10.86
C TYR A 90 -9.14 8.25 10.07
N MET A 91 -8.90 9.47 10.56
CA MET A 91 -9.25 10.73 9.88
C MET A 91 -8.31 11.05 8.70
N ASP A 92 -7.07 10.57 8.72
CA ASP A 92 -6.03 10.93 7.76
C ASP A 92 -6.29 10.34 6.36
N ARG A 93 -6.89 9.14 6.25
CA ARG A 93 -7.23 8.56 4.95
C ARG A 93 -8.28 9.37 4.18
N THR A 94 -9.21 10.02 4.88
CA THR A 94 -10.31 10.78 4.25
C THR A 94 -9.81 12.02 3.48
N ILE A 95 -8.60 12.50 3.78
CA ILE A 95 -8.00 13.63 3.08
C ILE A 95 -7.49 13.25 1.69
N VAL A 96 -7.23 11.97 1.42
CA VAL A 96 -6.55 11.51 0.22
C VAL A 96 -7.29 11.92 -1.06
N PRO A 97 -8.63 11.68 -1.21
CA PRO A 97 -9.37 12.18 -2.37
C PRO A 97 -9.30 13.70 -2.52
N ALA A 98 -9.37 14.45 -1.41
CA ALA A 98 -9.31 15.91 -1.45
C ALA A 98 -7.95 16.41 -1.97
N VAL A 99 -6.84 15.81 -1.52
CA VAL A 99 -5.49 16.16 -2.01
C VAL A 99 -5.35 15.82 -3.49
N ILE A 100 -5.82 14.65 -3.93
CA ILE A 100 -5.82 14.26 -5.36
C ILE A 100 -6.56 15.29 -6.21
N TYR A 101 -7.77 15.66 -5.80
CA TYR A 101 -8.59 16.64 -6.51
C TYR A 101 -7.89 18.00 -6.62
N ARG A 102 -7.35 18.50 -5.49
CA ARG A 102 -6.65 19.78 -5.44
C ARG A 102 -5.37 19.80 -6.28
N LEU A 103 -4.61 18.70 -6.30
CA LEU A 103 -3.43 18.56 -7.16
C LEU A 103 -3.77 18.62 -8.65
N ASN A 104 -4.93 18.06 -9.05
CA ASN A 104 -5.39 18.11 -10.44
C ASN A 104 -5.98 19.48 -10.82
N ARG A 105 -6.74 20.12 -9.92
CA ARG A 105 -7.37 21.44 -10.15
C ARG A 105 -6.37 22.59 -10.12
N CYS A 106 -5.52 22.63 -9.11
CA CYS A 106 -4.40 23.57 -8.96
C CYS A 106 -4.73 25.07 -9.10
N ASN A 107 -5.70 25.58 -8.34
CA ASN A 107 -5.87 27.02 -8.17
C ASN A 107 -5.07 27.57 -6.96
N LEU A 108 -5.07 28.88 -6.72
CA LEU A 108 -4.29 29.49 -5.63
C LEU A 108 -4.74 29.04 -4.23
N ASP A 109 -6.04 28.79 -4.04
CA ASP A 109 -6.57 28.27 -2.78
C ASP A 109 -6.07 26.83 -2.53
N ASP A 110 -6.00 26.01 -3.58
CA ASP A 110 -5.42 24.68 -3.53
C ASP A 110 -3.96 24.74 -3.14
N VAL A 111 -3.21 25.72 -3.65
CA VAL A 111 -1.79 25.88 -3.32
C VAL A 111 -1.59 26.09 -1.82
N THR A 112 -2.43 26.92 -1.21
CA THR A 112 -2.35 27.20 0.24
C THR A 112 -2.60 25.92 1.06
N VAL A 113 -3.66 25.19 0.77
CA VAL A 113 -4.02 23.95 1.48
C VAL A 113 -2.97 22.86 1.27
N LEU A 114 -2.51 22.68 0.02
CA LEU A 114 -1.51 21.68 -0.32
C LEU A 114 -0.14 22.00 0.28
N THR A 115 0.22 23.28 0.44
CA THR A 115 1.45 23.69 1.14
C THR A 115 1.42 23.22 2.59
N TYR A 116 0.30 23.43 3.28
CA TYR A 116 0.12 22.93 4.65
C TYR A 116 0.24 21.41 4.71
N PHE A 117 -0.45 20.70 3.80
CA PHE A 117 -0.39 19.24 3.71
C PHE A 117 1.04 18.71 3.49
N PHE A 118 1.79 19.28 2.53
CA PHE A 118 3.15 18.84 2.23
C PHE A 118 4.16 19.25 3.30
N ASN A 119 3.96 20.37 3.99
CA ASN A 119 4.76 20.72 5.18
C ASN A 119 4.53 19.71 6.31
N HIS A 120 3.27 19.35 6.58
CA HIS A 120 2.97 18.42 7.67
C HIS A 120 3.49 17.00 7.37
N THR A 121 3.30 16.51 6.15
CA THR A 121 3.82 15.19 5.73
C THR A 121 5.35 15.14 5.62
N ALA A 122 6.00 16.26 5.28
CA ALA A 122 7.46 16.34 5.29
C ALA A 122 8.06 16.40 6.71
N THR A 123 7.33 16.95 7.68
CA THR A 123 7.78 17.10 9.07
C THR A 123 7.46 15.90 9.94
N THR A 124 6.37 15.17 9.70
CA THR A 124 6.08 13.90 10.41
C THR A 124 7.08 12.79 10.08
N ALA A 125 7.66 12.81 8.87
CA ALA A 125 8.80 11.96 8.52
C ALA A 125 10.05 12.21 9.39
N ALA A 126 10.11 13.36 10.08
CA ALA A 126 11.18 13.72 11.02
C ALA A 126 10.78 13.57 12.50
N SER A 127 9.56 13.09 12.81
CA SER A 127 9.19 12.82 14.20
C SER A 127 9.95 11.62 14.75
N GLU A 128 10.60 11.83 15.89
CA GLU A 128 11.45 10.90 16.65
C GLU A 128 10.69 9.71 17.25
N TYR A 129 9.80 9.04 16.50
CA TYR A 129 9.45 7.68 16.90
C TYR A 129 10.70 6.80 16.73
N PRO A 130 11.05 5.96 17.71
CA PRO A 130 12.40 5.45 17.76
C PRO A 130 12.59 4.53 16.57
N ILE A 131 13.43 4.94 15.63
CA ILE A 131 14.07 4.04 14.65
C ILE A 131 14.64 2.79 15.37
N LEU A 132 14.91 2.90 16.68
CA LEU A 132 15.30 1.81 17.57
C LEU A 132 14.23 0.73 17.79
N LEU A 133 12.92 1.05 17.73
CA LEU A 133 11.83 0.09 17.90
C LEU A 133 11.44 -0.62 16.59
N PHE A 134 11.87 -0.11 15.43
CA PHE A 134 11.64 -0.74 14.13
C PHE A 134 12.96 -1.20 13.50
N SER A 135 13.35 -2.44 13.77
CA SER A 135 14.55 -3.03 13.18
C SER A 135 14.32 -3.35 11.70
N ARG A 136 14.74 -2.44 10.82
CA ARG A 136 14.77 -2.69 9.37
C ARG A 136 15.55 -3.95 9.02
N ALA A 137 16.65 -4.23 9.73
CA ALA A 137 17.43 -5.44 9.52
C ALA A 137 16.61 -6.71 9.81
N LEU A 138 15.85 -6.71 10.91
CA LEU A 138 14.95 -7.82 11.25
C LEU A 138 13.80 -7.93 10.22
N ALA A 139 13.19 -6.82 9.82
CA ALA A 139 12.12 -6.82 8.82
C ALA A 139 12.59 -7.38 7.46
N TYR A 140 13.79 -7.00 7.00
CA TYR A 140 14.39 -7.60 5.80
C TYR A 140 14.74 -9.07 6.02
N ASN A 141 15.19 -9.45 7.22
CA ASN A 141 15.52 -10.84 7.53
C ASN A 141 14.30 -11.75 7.46
N ILE A 142 13.21 -11.38 8.13
CA ILE A 142 11.93 -12.11 8.08
C ILE A 142 11.38 -12.09 6.65
N GLY A 143 11.34 -10.90 6.02
CA GLY A 143 10.77 -10.74 4.69
C GLY A 143 11.47 -11.56 3.61
N GLN A 144 12.79 -11.73 3.68
CA GLN A 144 13.56 -12.53 2.72
C GLN A 144 13.59 -14.02 3.07
N SER A 145 13.49 -14.38 4.35
CA SER A 145 13.61 -15.77 4.79
C SER A 145 12.27 -16.51 4.82
N GLU A 146 11.18 -15.80 5.11
CA GLU A 146 9.86 -16.40 5.38
C GLU A 146 8.78 -15.94 4.38
N MET A 147 8.81 -14.67 4.00
CA MET A 147 7.79 -14.06 3.13
C MET A 147 8.22 -14.02 1.65
N TRP A 148 9.40 -14.55 1.35
CA TRP A 148 9.87 -14.82 0.00
C TRP A 148 9.66 -16.30 -0.32
N LEU A 149 8.40 -16.68 -0.55
CA LEU A 149 8.09 -18.09 -0.76
C LEU A 149 8.40 -18.54 -2.17
N ALA A 150 9.35 -19.47 -2.27
CA ALA A 150 9.24 -20.81 -2.85
C ALA A 150 8.55 -21.00 -4.21
N VAL A 151 8.21 -19.95 -4.94
CA VAL A 151 7.97 -20.08 -6.37
C VAL A 151 9.31 -20.46 -7.00
N ASN A 152 9.27 -21.23 -8.08
CA ASN A 152 10.33 -21.31 -9.08
C ASN A 152 10.51 -19.92 -9.75
N GLU A 153 10.70 -18.88 -8.94
CA GLU A 153 10.69 -17.46 -9.28
C GLU A 153 11.95 -17.06 -10.04
N THR A 154 12.75 -18.03 -10.52
CA THR A 154 13.72 -17.82 -11.59
C THR A 154 13.10 -17.19 -12.84
N GLU A 155 11.76 -17.14 -12.93
CA GLU A 155 10.99 -16.58 -14.04
C GLU A 155 10.62 -15.09 -13.92
N ILE A 156 10.68 -14.46 -12.74
CA ILE A 156 10.33 -13.02 -12.59
C ILE A 156 11.61 -12.19 -12.52
N ASP A 157 11.81 -11.35 -13.53
CA ASP A 157 12.95 -10.45 -13.65
C ASP A 157 12.70 -9.06 -13.01
N GLU A 158 13.77 -8.25 -12.92
CA GLU A 158 13.70 -6.89 -12.39
C GLU A 158 12.72 -6.00 -13.18
N GLN A 159 12.63 -6.23 -14.49
CA GLN A 159 11.76 -5.46 -15.37
C GLN A 159 10.29 -5.66 -15.02
N THR A 160 9.88 -6.91 -14.79
CA THR A 160 8.53 -7.26 -14.35
C THR A 160 8.16 -6.56 -13.04
N PHE A 161 9.08 -6.51 -12.08
CA PHE A 161 8.87 -5.76 -10.83
C PHE A 161 8.71 -4.26 -11.05
N ASN A 162 9.54 -3.68 -11.92
CA ASN A 162 9.44 -2.26 -12.27
C ASN A 162 8.10 -1.94 -12.96
N ASP A 163 7.61 -2.84 -13.82
CA ASP A 163 6.34 -2.67 -14.54
C ASP A 163 5.14 -2.80 -13.59
N TRP A 164 5.17 -3.80 -12.71
CA TRP A 164 4.18 -3.94 -11.63
C TRP A 164 4.14 -2.70 -10.76
N HIS A 165 5.29 -2.24 -10.27
CA HIS A 165 5.36 -1.02 -9.46
C HIS A 165 4.85 0.22 -10.22
N ALA A 166 5.21 0.36 -11.50
CA ALA A 166 4.75 1.47 -12.33
C ALA A 166 3.22 1.50 -12.49
N SER A 167 2.56 0.34 -12.46
CA SER A 167 1.10 0.21 -12.52
C SER A 167 0.37 0.63 -11.25
N THR A 168 1.06 0.70 -10.11
CA THR A 168 0.44 0.99 -8.81
C THR A 168 0.07 2.46 -8.64
N ILE A 169 -0.96 2.73 -7.82
CA ILE A 169 -1.39 4.08 -7.43
C ILE A 169 -0.96 4.48 -6.01
N MET A 170 -0.83 3.53 -5.09
CA MET A 170 -0.28 3.69 -3.74
C MET A 170 0.41 2.36 -3.38
N SER A 171 1.67 2.43 -2.97
CA SER A 171 2.52 1.26 -2.70
C SER A 171 3.80 1.70 -1.96
N LEU A 172 4.52 0.77 -1.34
CA LEU A 172 5.77 1.06 -0.59
C LEU A 172 7.02 0.92 -1.47
N ASN A 173 6.88 0.37 -2.67
CA ASN A 173 7.98 0.08 -3.59
C ASN A 173 8.99 -0.89 -2.96
N TYR A 174 8.47 -1.97 -2.37
CA TYR A 174 9.29 -2.98 -1.71
C TYR A 174 10.06 -3.84 -2.71
N ALA A 175 9.41 -4.21 -3.81
CA ALA A 175 9.89 -5.23 -4.73
C ALA A 175 11.35 -5.03 -5.23
N PRO A 176 11.79 -3.82 -5.66
CA PRO A 176 13.16 -3.64 -6.17
C PRO A 176 14.25 -3.90 -5.12
N ASN A 177 14.00 -3.58 -3.85
CA ASN A 177 14.98 -3.79 -2.77
C ASN A 177 15.12 -5.27 -2.44
N TYR A 178 14.00 -6.00 -2.37
CA TYR A 178 14.01 -7.44 -2.14
C TYR A 178 14.66 -8.20 -3.31
N PHE A 179 14.38 -7.79 -4.56
CA PHE A 179 14.98 -8.38 -5.76
C PHE A 179 16.51 -8.30 -5.74
N LYS A 180 17.09 -7.13 -5.43
CA LYS A 180 18.55 -6.92 -5.39
C LYS A 180 19.26 -7.81 -4.37
N LEU A 181 18.60 -8.10 -3.25
CA LEU A 181 19.16 -8.90 -2.17
C LEU A 181 18.98 -10.41 -2.40
N ARG A 182 18.05 -10.80 -3.28
CA ARG A 182 17.65 -12.19 -3.52
C ARG A 182 18.81 -13.13 -3.83
N SER A 183 19.72 -12.73 -4.72
CA SER A 183 20.83 -13.60 -5.16
C SER A 183 21.90 -13.81 -4.09
N ARG A 184 21.91 -12.98 -3.04
CA ARG A 184 22.91 -13.02 -1.96
C ARG A 184 22.32 -13.46 -0.63
N TRP A 185 21.00 -13.56 -0.52
CA TRP A 185 20.34 -13.89 0.73
C TRP A 185 20.43 -15.40 1.03
N PRO A 186 20.83 -15.82 2.24
CA PRO A 186 20.84 -17.24 2.61
C PRO A 186 19.45 -17.87 2.49
N LYS A 187 19.39 -19.09 1.98
CA LYS A 187 18.14 -19.87 1.94
C LYS A 187 18.05 -20.75 3.18
N TYR A 188 16.94 -20.66 3.88
CA TYR A 188 16.66 -21.49 5.06
C TYR A 188 15.74 -22.65 4.67
N PRO A 189 15.90 -23.84 5.26
CA PRO A 189 14.92 -24.91 5.10
C PRO A 189 13.60 -24.48 5.74
N LEU A 190 12.48 -24.85 5.11
CA LEU A 190 11.15 -24.62 5.70
C LEU A 190 11.03 -25.40 7.01
N ASP A 191 10.43 -24.78 8.01
CA ASP A 191 10.22 -25.42 9.30
C ASP A 191 9.10 -26.48 9.22
N LYS A 192 9.05 -27.41 10.18
CA LYS A 192 8.09 -28.53 10.17
C LYS A 192 6.62 -28.10 10.34
N TYR A 193 6.36 -26.86 10.75
CA TYR A 193 5.06 -26.23 10.88
C TYR A 193 4.71 -25.29 9.73
N TYR A 194 5.61 -25.10 8.76
CA TYR A 194 5.34 -24.30 7.58
C TYR A 194 4.04 -24.73 6.88
N GLY A 195 3.12 -23.78 6.67
CA GLY A 195 1.82 -24.02 6.06
C GLY A 195 0.82 -24.82 6.91
N LYS A 196 1.13 -25.08 8.18
CA LYS A 196 0.23 -25.78 9.12
C LYS A 196 -0.49 -24.77 10.02
N PHE A 197 -1.71 -25.12 10.41
CA PHE A 197 -2.54 -24.32 11.30
C PHE A 197 -2.76 -25.04 12.62
N ALA A 198 -3.06 -24.27 13.68
CA ALA A 198 -3.55 -24.84 14.93
C ALA A 198 -4.96 -25.41 14.72
N GLU A 199 -5.12 -26.70 14.94
CA GLU A 199 -6.40 -27.40 14.74
C GLU A 199 -7.22 -27.55 16.02
N GLU A 200 -6.58 -27.47 17.19
CA GLU A 200 -7.19 -27.83 18.48
C GLU A 200 -7.64 -26.62 19.31
N ALA A 201 -7.09 -25.44 19.05
CA ALA A 201 -7.41 -24.21 19.78
C ALA A 201 -8.38 -23.34 18.99
N PRO A 202 -9.38 -22.72 19.65
CA PRO A 202 -10.22 -21.72 18.99
C PRO A 202 -9.39 -20.49 18.62
N VAL A 203 -9.52 -20.03 17.37
CA VAL A 203 -8.84 -18.84 16.85
C VAL A 203 -9.87 -17.81 16.44
N LEU A 204 -9.74 -16.60 16.98
CA LEU A 204 -10.45 -15.42 16.51
C LEU A 204 -9.57 -14.71 15.47
N MET A 205 -10.11 -14.46 14.29
CA MET A 205 -9.46 -13.71 13.22
C MET A 205 -10.29 -12.45 12.93
N LEU A 206 -9.63 -11.29 12.94
CA LEU A 206 -10.21 -9.99 12.60
C LEU A 206 -9.48 -9.45 11.38
N SER A 207 -10.20 -8.85 10.43
CA SER A 207 -9.56 -8.21 9.27
C SER A 207 -10.41 -7.05 8.76
N GLY A 208 -9.77 -5.91 8.50
CA GLY A 208 -10.39 -4.77 7.84
C GLY A 208 -10.58 -5.04 6.35
N GLN A 209 -11.77 -4.75 5.82
CA GLN A 209 -12.05 -4.94 4.39
C GLN A 209 -11.21 -4.04 3.47
N LEU A 210 -10.63 -2.97 4.01
CA LEU A 210 -9.78 -2.03 3.29
C LEU A 210 -8.38 -1.94 3.92
N ASP A 211 -7.89 -3.03 4.52
CA ASP A 211 -6.54 -3.12 5.06
C ASP A 211 -5.50 -3.29 3.94
N PRO A 212 -4.65 -2.27 3.66
CA PRO A 212 -3.65 -2.36 2.60
C PRO A 212 -2.38 -3.12 3.01
N ALA A 213 -2.18 -3.38 4.32
CA ALA A 213 -1.03 -4.09 4.87
C ALA A 213 -1.30 -5.59 5.00
N THR A 214 -2.51 -5.98 5.43
CA THR A 214 -2.95 -7.39 5.46
C THR A 214 -4.25 -7.57 4.67
N VAL A 215 -4.11 -7.76 3.35
CA VAL A 215 -5.24 -7.69 2.43
C VAL A 215 -6.34 -8.70 2.77
N PHE A 216 -7.58 -8.22 2.74
CA PHE A 216 -8.75 -8.95 3.22
C PHE A 216 -8.93 -10.31 2.52
N GLU A 217 -8.69 -10.40 1.22
CA GLU A 217 -8.83 -11.64 0.47
C GLU A 217 -7.89 -12.74 0.97
N GLN A 218 -6.68 -12.38 1.40
CA GLN A 218 -5.73 -13.33 1.99
C GLN A 218 -6.22 -13.79 3.36
N ALA A 219 -6.66 -12.88 4.22
CA ALA A 219 -7.20 -13.21 5.53
C ALA A 219 -8.46 -14.07 5.44
N SER A 220 -9.38 -13.73 4.54
CA SER A 220 -10.61 -14.48 4.26
C SER A 220 -10.29 -15.87 3.69
N HIS A 221 -9.32 -15.98 2.78
CA HIS A 221 -8.89 -17.27 2.28
C HIS A 221 -8.30 -18.12 3.42
N LEU A 222 -7.42 -17.55 4.24
CA LEU A 222 -6.81 -18.22 5.38
C LEU A 222 -7.85 -18.78 6.36
N ALA A 223 -8.88 -17.98 6.65
CA ALA A 223 -10.00 -18.38 7.49
C ALA A 223 -10.82 -19.55 6.89
N SER A 224 -10.88 -19.66 5.55
CA SER A 224 -11.63 -20.72 4.86
C SER A 224 -10.96 -22.10 4.90
N ILE A 225 -9.64 -22.17 5.14
CA ILE A 225 -8.87 -23.42 5.04
C ILE A 225 -9.28 -24.44 6.12
N THR A 226 -9.59 -24.04 7.35
CA THR A 226 -10.17 -24.94 8.37
C THR A 226 -11.22 -24.24 9.22
N SER A 227 -12.47 -24.64 9.10
CA SER A 227 -13.60 -23.95 9.74
C SER A 227 -13.92 -24.40 11.17
N LYS A 228 -13.39 -25.55 11.64
CA LYS A 228 -13.85 -26.15 12.91
C LYS A 228 -13.53 -25.33 14.16
N THR A 229 -12.41 -24.60 14.16
CA THR A 229 -11.95 -23.83 15.33
C THR A 229 -11.80 -22.33 15.08
N ARG A 230 -12.09 -21.85 13.87
CA ARG A 230 -11.83 -20.44 13.51
C ARG A 230 -13.11 -19.64 13.37
N LYS A 231 -13.13 -18.46 13.99
CA LYS A 231 -14.15 -17.43 13.76
C LYS A 231 -13.50 -16.25 13.05
N PHE A 232 -14.03 -15.87 11.90
CA PHE A 232 -13.54 -14.75 11.12
C PHE A 232 -14.56 -13.60 11.13
N TYR A 233 -14.12 -12.41 11.53
CA TYR A 233 -14.92 -11.21 11.49
C TYR A 233 -14.27 -10.19 10.55
N ALA A 234 -15.02 -9.84 9.51
CA ALA A 234 -14.70 -8.73 8.64
C ALA A 234 -15.17 -7.42 9.28
N ILE A 235 -14.29 -6.41 9.33
CA ILE A 235 -14.64 -5.06 9.78
C ILE A 235 -14.88 -4.20 8.53
N PRO A 236 -16.14 -3.81 8.23
CA PRO A 236 -16.45 -3.11 6.99
C PRO A 236 -15.70 -1.79 6.87
N LEU A 237 -15.13 -1.54 5.68
CA LEU A 237 -14.40 -0.32 5.35
C LEU A 237 -13.22 0.02 6.28
N ALA A 238 -12.84 -0.84 7.23
CA ALA A 238 -11.71 -0.59 8.11
C ALA A 238 -10.38 -0.77 7.37
N GLY A 239 -9.41 0.09 7.71
CA GLY A 239 -8.02 -0.05 7.28
C GLY A 239 -7.30 -1.12 8.07
N HIS A 240 -5.99 -0.94 8.25
CA HIS A 240 -5.18 -1.83 9.09
C HIS A 240 -5.65 -1.80 10.55
N VAL A 241 -5.68 -2.97 11.18
CA VAL A 241 -6.24 -3.22 12.53
C VAL A 241 -5.22 -3.89 13.43
#